data_AF-A0A3N0Z0M1-F1
#
_entry.id   AF-A0A3N0Z0M1-F1
#
_cell.length_a   1.000
_cell.length_b   1.000
_cell.length_c   1.000
_cell.angle_alpha   90.00
_cell.angle_beta   90.00
_cell.angle_gamma   90.00
#
_symmetry.space_group_name_H-M   'P 1'
#
loop_
_entity.id
_entity.type
_entity.pdbx_description
1 polymer ?
#
loop_
_entity_poly.entity_id
_entity_poly.type
_entity_poly.pdbx_seq_one_letter_code
_entity_poly.pdbx_strand_id
1 'polypeptide(L)'
;MRNPVAAYRLLRQMRNDVIYIVNQPDLYQCKKYQNESDAKLLEIPQLEDLDGAASGLIRLQEIYKLHPEDLTKETFLNADEAYNVGLVAYDEEKFQHAFLWFLYSLDRLTEYSNTDEEELLHYLSSSVYHFGSLSVAIYFSQELLNLDPSNDEARAQLNRLLHLQRNPDIFTLNTESSNYEALCRGEVDERRNPDIFTLNTGSSNYEALCRGEVDERISKRQRALSCRYSTGGGNPRLMYAPVKEEVEWDEPRIIRYHDIISDREIEILKNISRPQVNIERTQTHTLGNSPEEARVSQKIADATGLSMETAETLLVQNYGIGGAFEQHIDALMSDVEIGGATVFPKSGVAVQPKKGSAVFWYNLLRNGEVNWNTEHAGCPVLMGNKWVANKWIHELGQEFRRPCSLSEWE
;
A
#
# COMPACT_ATOMS: atom_id res chain seq x y z
N MET A 1 -8.72 9.22 -6.28
CA MET A 1 -9.54 8.21 -6.98
C MET A 1 -9.92 7.09 -6.01
N ARG A 2 -10.94 6.29 -6.34
CA ARG A 2 -11.32 5.08 -5.57
C ARG A 2 -10.62 3.80 -6.06
N ASN A 3 -10.27 3.74 -7.34
CA ASN A 3 -9.69 2.56 -7.97
C ASN A 3 -8.19 2.80 -8.28
N PRO A 4 -7.30 1.88 -7.86
CA PRO A 4 -5.85 1.98 -8.04
C PRO A 4 -5.40 2.02 -9.50
N VAL A 5 -5.97 1.14 -10.32
CA VAL A 5 -5.66 1.02 -11.74
C VAL A 5 -6.15 2.25 -12.50
N ALA A 6 -7.33 2.78 -12.16
CA ALA A 6 -7.83 4.01 -12.76
C ALA A 6 -6.96 5.23 -12.45
N ALA A 7 -6.34 5.29 -11.26
CA ALA A 7 -5.40 6.34 -10.91
C ALA A 7 -4.13 6.25 -11.77
N TYR A 8 -3.53 5.06 -11.87
CA TYR A 8 -2.37 4.80 -12.73
C TYR A 8 -2.63 5.20 -14.19
N ARG A 9 -3.77 4.77 -14.77
CA ARG A 9 -4.14 5.13 -16.14
C ARG A 9 -4.27 6.63 -16.33
N LEU A 10 -4.91 7.33 -15.39
CA LEU A 10 -5.09 8.77 -15.49
C LEU A 10 -3.74 9.49 -15.44
N LEU A 11 -2.83 9.10 -14.55
CA LEU A 11 -1.50 9.71 -14.45
C LEU A 11 -0.75 9.58 -15.78
N ARG A 12 -0.76 8.37 -16.34
CA ARG A 12 -0.17 8.10 -17.65
C ARG A 12 -0.80 8.95 -18.75
N GLN A 13 -2.13 9.00 -18.78
CA GLN A 13 -2.86 9.76 -19.79
C GLN A 13 -2.56 11.27 -19.67
N MET A 14 -2.61 11.84 -18.46
CA MET A 14 -2.31 13.24 -18.22
C MET A 14 -0.88 13.58 -18.65
N ARG A 15 0.08 12.71 -18.35
CA ARG A 15 1.47 12.87 -18.79
C ARG A 15 1.56 12.85 -20.33
N ASN A 16 1.03 11.81 -20.97
CA ASN A 16 1.18 11.60 -22.41
C ASN A 16 0.43 12.66 -23.23
N ASP A 17 -0.81 13.00 -22.84
CA ASP A 17 -1.63 13.99 -23.54
C ASP A 17 -1.00 15.39 -23.44
N VAL A 18 -0.47 15.77 -22.26
CA VAL A 18 0.18 17.07 -22.11
C VAL A 18 1.52 17.13 -22.85
N ILE A 19 2.33 16.07 -22.79
CA ILE A 19 3.58 15.99 -23.57
C ILE A 19 3.27 16.09 -25.07
N TYR A 20 2.23 15.39 -25.55
CA TYR A 20 1.79 15.47 -26.94
C TYR A 20 1.38 16.90 -27.30
N ILE A 21 0.53 17.56 -26.49
CA ILE A 21 0.09 18.94 -26.73
C ILE A 21 1.27 19.92 -26.76
N VAL A 22 2.24 19.78 -25.86
CA VAL A 22 3.41 20.66 -25.77
C VAL A 22 4.39 20.40 -26.92
N ASN A 23 4.52 19.17 -27.39
CA ASN A 23 5.46 18.83 -28.45
C ASN A 23 4.89 19.00 -29.88
N GLN A 24 3.62 19.39 -30.03
CA GLN A 24 2.97 19.64 -31.34
C GLN A 24 3.36 21.02 -31.91
N PRO A 25 4.23 21.11 -32.93
CA PRO A 25 4.76 22.38 -33.43
C PRO A 25 3.68 23.28 -34.09
N ASP A 26 2.61 22.68 -34.60
CA ASP A 26 1.63 23.34 -35.46
C ASP A 26 0.48 24.04 -34.71
N LEU A 27 0.33 23.80 -33.39
CA LEU A 27 -0.60 24.55 -32.54
C LEU A 27 -0.02 25.92 -32.09
N TYR A 28 1.25 26.19 -32.39
CA TYR A 28 1.98 27.38 -31.94
C TYR A 28 1.80 28.61 -32.85
N GLN A 29 0.58 29.17 -32.90
CA GLN A 29 0.38 30.54 -33.39
C GLN A 29 0.57 31.62 -32.31
N CYS A 30 0.80 31.26 -31.04
CA CYS A 30 0.94 32.23 -29.95
C CYS A 30 2.23 32.06 -29.14
N LYS A 31 3.35 32.64 -29.63
CA LYS A 31 4.62 32.80 -28.88
C LYS A 31 4.50 33.51 -27.52
N LYS A 32 3.35 34.11 -27.20
CA LYS A 32 3.10 34.87 -25.97
C LYS A 32 3.02 34.00 -24.71
N TYR A 33 2.78 32.70 -24.84
CA TYR A 33 2.53 31.79 -23.71
C TYR A 33 3.65 30.76 -23.45
N GLN A 34 4.80 30.84 -24.13
CA GLN A 34 5.92 29.89 -23.94
C GLN A 34 6.37 29.81 -22.48
N ASN A 35 6.58 30.95 -21.82
CA ASN A 35 7.01 30.97 -20.42
C ASN A 35 5.95 30.42 -19.43
N GLU A 36 4.65 30.49 -19.77
CA GLU A 36 3.56 29.92 -18.95
C GLU A 36 3.38 28.40 -19.20
N SER A 37 3.77 27.91 -20.38
CA SER A 37 3.69 26.48 -20.73
C SER A 37 4.85 25.70 -20.13
N ASP A 38 6.06 26.26 -20.13
CA ASP A 38 7.23 25.66 -19.46
C ASP A 38 7.02 25.59 -17.93
N ALA A 39 6.39 26.61 -17.33
CA ALA A 39 6.03 26.61 -15.91
C ALA A 39 4.96 25.56 -15.56
N LYS A 40 3.99 25.31 -16.46
CA LYS A 40 2.99 24.23 -16.29
C LYS A 40 3.57 22.83 -16.50
N LEU A 41 4.67 22.70 -17.25
CA LEU A 41 5.39 21.43 -17.39
C LEU A 41 6.03 20.96 -16.07
N LEU A 42 6.27 21.87 -15.14
CA LEU A 42 6.71 21.55 -13.77
C LEU A 42 5.56 21.08 -12.86
N GLU A 43 4.30 21.26 -13.28
CA GLU A 43 3.10 20.86 -12.51
C GLU A 43 2.45 19.57 -13.02
N ILE A 44 2.94 18.97 -14.11
CA ILE A 44 2.44 17.68 -14.61
C ILE A 44 3.09 16.49 -13.89
N PRO A 45 2.39 15.34 -13.80
CA PRO A 45 2.99 14.11 -13.30
C PRO A 45 4.26 13.75 -14.08
N GLN A 46 5.34 13.50 -13.35
CA GLN A 46 6.63 13.09 -13.89
C GLN A 46 6.66 11.57 -14.16
N LEU A 47 7.79 11.06 -14.66
CA LEU A 47 7.93 9.62 -14.86
C LEU A 47 7.96 8.88 -13.52
N GLU A 48 8.61 9.47 -12.53
CA GLU A 48 8.72 8.95 -11.17
C GLU A 48 7.35 8.80 -10.49
N ASP A 49 6.41 9.68 -10.84
CA ASP A 49 5.03 9.68 -10.36
C ASP A 49 4.26 8.47 -10.94
N LEU A 50 4.44 8.21 -12.24
CA LEU A 50 3.89 7.04 -12.93
C LEU A 50 4.48 5.72 -12.39
N ASP A 51 5.81 5.68 -12.21
CA ASP A 51 6.51 4.51 -11.69
C ASP A 51 6.12 4.26 -10.22
N GLY A 52 5.94 5.31 -9.42
CA GLY A 52 5.40 5.22 -8.07
C GLY A 52 3.98 4.64 -8.03
N ALA A 53 3.13 4.99 -8.99
CA ALA A 53 1.80 4.41 -9.12
C ALA A 53 1.84 2.93 -9.52
N ALA A 54 2.72 2.55 -10.45
CA ALA A 54 2.95 1.16 -10.84
C ALA A 54 3.49 0.31 -9.66
N SER A 55 4.50 0.81 -8.93
CA SER A 55 5.01 0.24 -7.68
C SER A 55 3.89 0.05 -6.65
N GLY A 56 2.97 1.02 -6.57
CA GLY A 56 1.73 0.93 -5.80
C GLY A 56 0.87 -0.28 -6.15
N LEU A 57 0.65 -0.55 -7.44
CA LEU A 57 -0.09 -1.74 -7.92
C LEU A 57 0.63 -3.04 -7.54
N ILE A 58 1.94 -3.11 -7.76
CA ILE A 58 2.76 -4.29 -7.47
C ILE A 58 2.70 -4.61 -5.96
N ARG A 59 2.81 -3.60 -5.10
CA ARG A 59 2.67 -3.77 -3.64
C ARG A 59 1.29 -4.29 -3.23
N LEU A 60 0.22 -3.92 -3.95
CA LEU A 60 -1.11 -4.50 -3.70
C LEU A 60 -1.16 -5.98 -4.06
N GLN A 61 -0.51 -6.39 -5.16
CA GLN A 61 -0.37 -7.81 -5.52
C GLN A 61 0.37 -8.59 -4.45
N GLU A 62 1.50 -8.06 -3.97
CA GLU A 62 2.33 -8.69 -2.95
C GLU A 62 1.54 -8.92 -1.66
N ILE A 63 0.90 -7.86 -1.14
CA ILE A 63 0.26 -7.92 0.17
C ILE A 63 -1.02 -8.74 0.13
N TYR A 64 -1.85 -8.56 -0.90
CA TYR A 64 -3.17 -9.17 -1.00
C TYR A 64 -3.19 -10.45 -1.86
N LYS A 65 -2.04 -10.89 -2.39
CA LYS A 65 -1.90 -12.06 -3.28
C LYS A 65 -2.84 -11.98 -4.49
N LEU A 66 -2.76 -10.86 -5.21
CA LEU A 66 -3.66 -10.56 -6.33
C LEU A 66 -2.97 -10.76 -7.67
N HIS A 67 -3.66 -11.41 -8.61
CA HIS A 67 -3.23 -11.45 -10.00
C HIS A 67 -3.55 -10.11 -10.71
N PRO A 68 -2.86 -9.79 -11.83
CA PRO A 68 -3.19 -8.61 -12.63
C PRO A 68 -4.68 -8.51 -12.99
N GLU A 69 -5.34 -9.64 -13.25
CA GLU A 69 -6.77 -9.74 -13.57
C GLU A 69 -7.66 -9.30 -12.40
N ASP A 70 -7.26 -9.59 -11.16
CA ASP A 70 -8.01 -9.20 -9.97
C ASP A 70 -7.98 -7.68 -9.78
N LEU A 71 -6.82 -7.06 -10.03
CA LEU A 71 -6.65 -5.61 -9.96
C LEU A 71 -7.37 -4.88 -11.09
N THR A 72 -7.38 -5.46 -12.29
CA THR A 72 -7.92 -4.81 -13.52
C THR A 72 -9.39 -5.09 -13.79
N LYS A 73 -10.08 -5.82 -12.89
CA LYS A 73 -11.48 -6.25 -13.03
C LYS A 73 -12.47 -5.11 -13.32
N GLU A 74 -12.28 -3.95 -12.69
CA GLU A 74 -13.13 -2.77 -12.89
C GLU A 74 -12.57 -1.79 -13.94
N THR A 75 -11.26 -1.80 -14.15
CA THR A 75 -10.57 -0.88 -15.05
C THR A 75 -9.48 -1.64 -15.77
N PHE A 76 -9.69 -1.88 -17.06
CA PHE A 76 -8.75 -2.61 -17.90
C PHE A 76 -7.49 -1.81 -18.16
N LEU A 77 -6.33 -2.47 -18.16
CA LEU A 77 -5.11 -1.96 -18.77
C LEU A 77 -4.93 -2.54 -20.17
N ASN A 78 -4.49 -1.72 -21.12
CA ASN A 78 -4.03 -2.19 -22.43
C ASN A 78 -2.62 -2.81 -22.34
N ALA A 79 -2.12 -3.35 -23.45
CA ALA A 79 -0.80 -3.99 -23.48
C ALA A 79 0.32 -3.04 -23.03
N ASP A 80 0.36 -1.81 -23.55
CA ASP A 80 1.41 -0.84 -23.23
C ASP A 80 1.36 -0.39 -21.76
N GLU A 81 0.15 -0.26 -21.19
CA GLU A 81 -0.11 0.03 -19.77
C GLU A 81 0.39 -1.09 -18.87
N ALA A 82 0.02 -2.33 -19.16
CA ALA A 82 0.50 -3.48 -18.42
C ALA A 82 2.03 -3.68 -18.56
N TYR A 83 2.58 -3.43 -19.75
CA TYR A 83 4.00 -3.55 -20.03
C TYR A 83 4.83 -2.63 -19.13
N ASN A 84 4.43 -1.36 -18.98
CA ASN A 84 5.12 -0.43 -18.10
C ASN A 84 5.06 -0.85 -16.63
N VAL A 85 3.94 -1.41 -16.15
CA VAL A 85 3.89 -1.98 -14.79
C VAL A 85 4.85 -3.17 -14.65
N GLY A 86 4.96 -4.01 -15.68
CA GLY A 86 5.92 -5.10 -15.74
C GLY A 86 7.38 -4.63 -15.70
N LEU A 87 7.71 -3.56 -16.43
CA LEU A 87 9.05 -2.94 -16.40
C LEU A 87 9.40 -2.43 -15.01
N VAL A 88 8.49 -1.70 -14.35
CA VAL A 88 8.71 -1.21 -12.99
C VAL A 88 8.93 -2.37 -12.01
N ALA A 89 8.13 -3.45 -12.13
CA ALA A 89 8.34 -4.64 -11.31
C ALA A 89 9.70 -5.31 -11.58
N TYR A 90 10.15 -5.33 -12.84
CA TYR A 90 11.44 -5.89 -13.22
C TYR A 90 12.61 -5.07 -12.66
N ASP A 91 12.52 -3.75 -12.73
CA ASP A 91 13.51 -2.81 -12.20
C ASP A 91 13.58 -2.84 -10.67
N GLU A 92 12.45 -3.14 -9.99
CA GLU A 92 12.38 -3.42 -8.55
C GLU A 92 12.87 -4.83 -8.17
N GLU A 93 13.41 -5.62 -9.12
CA GLU A 93 13.82 -7.01 -8.96
C GLU A 93 12.69 -7.97 -8.50
N LYS A 94 11.43 -7.56 -8.70
CA LYS A 94 10.23 -8.36 -8.40
C LYS A 94 9.84 -9.23 -9.58
N PHE A 95 10.76 -10.10 -10.00
CA PHE A 95 10.67 -10.86 -11.24
C PHE A 95 9.40 -11.71 -11.39
N GLN A 96 8.82 -12.20 -10.29
CA GLN A 96 7.54 -12.94 -10.33
C GLN A 96 6.37 -12.04 -10.75
N HIS A 97 6.30 -10.83 -10.18
CA HIS A 97 5.26 -9.85 -10.53
C HIS A 97 5.50 -9.29 -11.94
N ALA A 98 6.76 -9.03 -12.29
CA ALA A 98 7.14 -8.62 -13.64
C ALA A 98 6.65 -9.64 -14.67
N PHE A 99 6.91 -10.93 -14.45
CA PHE A 99 6.43 -12.01 -15.31
C PHE A 99 4.90 -12.00 -15.48
N LEU A 100 4.14 -11.86 -14.39
CA LEU A 100 2.67 -11.81 -14.46
C LEU A 100 2.18 -10.62 -15.30
N TRP A 101 2.78 -9.44 -15.14
CA TRP A 101 2.41 -8.25 -15.91
C TRP A 101 2.81 -8.34 -17.38
N PHE A 102 3.99 -8.89 -17.69
CA PHE A 102 4.39 -9.14 -19.07
C PHE A 102 3.48 -10.17 -19.75
N LEU A 103 3.05 -11.22 -19.04
CA LEU A 103 2.11 -12.20 -19.57
C LEU A 103 0.74 -11.58 -19.83
N TYR A 104 0.25 -10.78 -18.89
CA TYR A 104 -0.99 -10.02 -19.04
C TYR A 104 -0.93 -9.04 -20.23
N SER A 105 0.23 -8.42 -20.45
CA SER A 105 0.49 -7.53 -21.60
C SER A 105 0.50 -8.28 -22.92
N LEU A 106 1.20 -9.43 -22.98
CA LEU A 106 1.30 -10.30 -24.15
C LEU A 106 -0.09 -10.76 -24.63
N ASP A 107 -0.95 -11.20 -23.71
CA ASP A 107 -2.34 -11.61 -23.98
C ASP A 107 -3.21 -10.49 -24.58
N ARG A 108 -2.77 -9.23 -24.46
CA ARG A 108 -3.51 -8.03 -24.90
C ARG A 108 -2.83 -7.29 -26.04
N LEU A 109 -1.80 -7.85 -26.65
CA LEU A 109 -1.18 -7.26 -27.82
C LEU A 109 -2.20 -7.10 -28.96
N THR A 110 -2.12 -5.96 -29.63
CA THR A 110 -2.92 -5.63 -30.80
C THR A 110 -2.03 -4.98 -31.85
N GLU A 111 -2.50 -4.88 -33.08
CA GLU A 111 -1.78 -4.18 -34.17
C GLU A 111 -1.53 -2.69 -33.89
N TYR A 112 -2.19 -2.11 -32.88
CA TYR A 112 -2.03 -0.71 -32.46
C TYR A 112 -1.16 -0.54 -31.20
N SER A 113 -0.67 -1.64 -30.61
CA SER A 113 0.21 -1.58 -29.45
C SER A 113 1.58 -1.03 -29.85
N ASN A 114 2.19 -0.22 -28.98
CA ASN A 114 3.57 0.23 -29.18
C ASN A 114 4.59 -0.78 -28.64
N THR A 115 4.15 -1.65 -27.73
CA THR A 115 4.96 -2.72 -27.14
C THR A 115 5.25 -3.80 -28.17
N ASP A 116 6.51 -4.17 -28.28
CA ASP A 116 6.98 -5.20 -29.20
C ASP A 116 6.85 -6.61 -28.59
N GLU A 117 6.40 -7.56 -29.42
CA GLU A 117 6.24 -8.96 -29.00
C GLU A 117 7.60 -9.61 -28.71
N GLU A 118 8.63 -9.29 -29.49
CA GLU A 118 9.99 -9.79 -29.27
C GLU A 118 10.55 -9.33 -27.91
N GLU A 119 10.34 -8.06 -27.57
CA GLU A 119 10.77 -7.46 -26.30
C GLU A 119 10.04 -8.11 -25.11
N LEU A 120 8.72 -8.32 -25.21
CA LEU A 120 7.94 -9.02 -24.19
C LEU A 120 8.43 -10.46 -23.95
N LEU A 121 8.68 -11.22 -25.03
CA LEU A 121 9.19 -12.59 -24.91
C LEU A 121 10.58 -12.64 -24.26
N HIS A 122 11.43 -11.65 -24.54
CA HIS A 122 12.72 -11.48 -23.86
C HIS A 122 12.53 -11.26 -22.35
N TYR A 123 11.70 -10.30 -21.97
CA TYR A 123 11.43 -10.01 -20.55
C TYR A 123 10.76 -11.17 -19.81
N LEU A 124 9.85 -11.90 -20.46
CA LEU A 124 9.24 -13.11 -19.93
C LEU A 124 10.29 -14.19 -19.64
N SER A 125 11.16 -14.48 -20.62
CA SER A 125 12.27 -15.42 -20.44
C SER A 125 13.18 -15.02 -19.30
N SER A 126 13.63 -13.76 -19.28
CA SER A 126 14.54 -13.24 -18.27
C SER A 126 13.93 -13.28 -16.86
N SER A 127 12.71 -12.81 -16.70
CA SER A 127 12.00 -12.79 -15.40
C SER A 127 11.91 -14.20 -14.81
N VAL A 128 11.53 -15.16 -15.63
CA VAL A 128 11.36 -16.57 -15.24
C VAL A 128 12.70 -17.23 -14.88
N TYR A 129 13.76 -16.90 -15.60
CA TYR A 129 15.11 -17.32 -15.25
C TYR A 129 15.50 -16.80 -13.86
N HIS A 130 15.22 -15.52 -13.58
CA HIS A 130 15.58 -14.89 -12.31
C HIS A 130 14.84 -15.46 -11.09
N PHE A 131 13.54 -15.79 -11.21
CA PHE A 131 12.82 -16.43 -10.10
C PHE A 131 12.90 -17.96 -10.10
N GLY A 132 13.63 -18.57 -11.05
CA GLY A 132 14.14 -19.92 -10.90
C GLY A 132 13.42 -21.03 -11.67
N SER A 133 12.65 -20.72 -12.71
CA SER A 133 11.99 -21.74 -13.54
C SER A 133 12.69 -21.90 -14.89
N LEU A 134 13.76 -22.69 -14.92
CA LEU A 134 14.60 -22.85 -16.10
C LEU A 134 13.83 -23.40 -17.33
N SER A 135 12.87 -24.30 -17.12
CA SER A 135 12.07 -24.89 -18.21
C SER A 135 11.18 -23.84 -18.90
N VAL A 136 10.54 -22.97 -18.12
CA VAL A 136 9.66 -21.92 -18.65
C VAL A 136 10.49 -20.81 -19.32
N ALA A 137 11.69 -20.50 -18.80
CA ALA A 137 12.61 -19.57 -19.44
C ALA A 137 13.09 -20.07 -20.81
N ILE A 138 13.38 -21.38 -20.92
CA ILE A 138 13.71 -22.03 -22.20
C ILE A 138 12.55 -21.92 -23.19
N TYR A 139 11.32 -22.14 -22.74
CA TYR A 139 10.12 -22.02 -23.58
C TYR A 139 10.01 -20.62 -24.21
N PHE A 140 10.04 -19.55 -23.42
CA PHE A 140 9.95 -18.19 -23.98
C PHE A 140 11.14 -17.81 -24.85
N SER A 141 12.34 -18.32 -24.54
CA SER A 141 13.52 -18.13 -25.41
C SER A 141 13.37 -18.84 -26.77
N GLN A 142 12.70 -19.99 -26.81
CA GLN A 142 12.39 -20.70 -28.05
C GLN A 142 11.33 -19.95 -28.86
N GLU A 143 10.27 -19.47 -28.21
CA GLU A 143 9.23 -18.66 -28.87
C GLU A 143 9.82 -17.38 -29.46
N LEU A 144 10.73 -16.71 -28.76
CA LEU A 144 11.45 -15.54 -29.28
C LEU A 144 12.25 -15.88 -30.55
N LEU A 145 12.94 -17.01 -30.59
CA LEU A 145 13.70 -17.45 -31.79
C LEU A 145 12.80 -18.00 -32.91
N ASN A 146 11.57 -18.43 -32.60
CA ASN A 146 10.58 -18.77 -33.61
C ASN A 146 10.06 -17.51 -34.30
N LEU A 147 9.95 -16.40 -33.57
CA LEU A 147 9.54 -15.09 -34.07
C LEU A 147 10.68 -14.40 -34.86
N ASP A 148 11.87 -14.28 -34.25
CA ASP A 148 13.09 -13.79 -34.90
C ASP A 148 14.25 -14.81 -34.80
N PRO A 149 14.41 -15.67 -35.82
CA PRO A 149 15.52 -16.61 -35.89
C PRO A 149 16.91 -15.96 -36.00
N SER A 150 16.99 -14.66 -36.30
CA SER A 150 18.24 -13.90 -36.45
C SER A 150 18.72 -13.25 -35.15
N ASN A 151 17.93 -13.31 -34.07
CA ASN A 151 18.28 -12.76 -32.77
C ASN A 151 19.42 -13.55 -32.10
N ASP A 152 20.65 -13.05 -32.27
CA ASP A 152 21.85 -13.71 -31.73
C ASP A 152 21.91 -13.66 -30.20
N GLU A 153 21.32 -12.66 -29.58
CA GLU A 153 21.23 -12.55 -28.12
C GLU A 153 20.33 -13.64 -27.55
N ALA A 154 19.12 -13.80 -28.08
CA ALA A 154 18.19 -14.86 -27.68
C ALA A 154 18.80 -16.25 -27.87
N ARG A 155 19.56 -16.45 -28.96
CA ARG A 155 20.28 -17.70 -29.23
C ARG A 155 21.35 -17.99 -28.18
N ALA A 156 22.12 -16.97 -27.80
CA ALA A 156 23.15 -17.08 -26.77
C ALA A 156 22.52 -17.39 -25.39
N GLN A 157 21.43 -16.71 -25.04
CA GLN A 157 20.69 -16.96 -23.81
C GLN A 157 20.13 -18.39 -23.77
N LEU A 158 19.45 -18.85 -24.82
CA LEU A 158 18.91 -20.22 -24.89
C LEU A 158 20.01 -21.28 -24.71
N ASN A 159 21.16 -21.11 -25.37
CA ASN A 159 22.29 -22.03 -25.22
C ASN A 159 22.81 -22.08 -23.76
N ARG A 160 22.84 -20.93 -23.08
CA ARG A 160 23.21 -20.85 -21.66
C ARG A 160 22.19 -21.58 -20.78
N LEU A 161 20.89 -21.36 -21.00
CA LEU A 161 19.81 -22.02 -20.26
C LEU A 161 19.84 -23.54 -20.44
N LEU A 162 20.04 -24.02 -21.68
CA LEU A 162 20.15 -25.46 -21.99
C LEU A 162 21.40 -26.10 -21.36
N HIS A 163 22.51 -25.36 -21.27
CA HIS A 163 23.71 -25.84 -20.57
C HIS A 163 23.44 -26.01 -19.06
N LEU A 164 22.80 -25.03 -18.43
CA LEU A 164 22.41 -25.09 -17.01
C LEU A 164 21.43 -26.24 -16.74
N GLN A 165 20.54 -26.56 -17.69
CA GLN A 165 19.59 -27.66 -17.55
C GLN A 165 20.30 -29.03 -17.57
N ARG A 166 21.40 -29.15 -18.33
CA ARG A 166 22.16 -30.40 -18.46
C ARG A 166 23.15 -30.62 -17.31
N ASN A 167 23.67 -29.56 -16.71
CA ASN A 167 24.60 -29.58 -15.60
C ASN A 167 24.08 -28.72 -14.44
N PRO A 168 23.16 -29.24 -13.60
CA PRO A 168 22.67 -28.52 -12.45
C PRO A 168 23.78 -28.45 -11.39
N ASP A 169 24.51 -27.34 -11.31
CA ASP A 169 25.37 -27.08 -10.17
C ASP A 169 24.55 -27.07 -8.86
N ILE A 170 25.19 -27.49 -7.76
CA ILE A 170 24.68 -27.84 -6.41
C ILE A 170 23.74 -26.81 -5.72
N PHE A 171 23.48 -25.65 -6.32
CA PHE A 171 22.41 -24.74 -5.92
C PHE A 171 21.12 -25.02 -6.70
N THR A 172 20.73 -26.29 -6.76
CA THR A 172 19.47 -26.73 -7.36
C THR A 172 18.32 -25.94 -6.75
N LEU A 173 17.76 -25.05 -7.56
CA LEU A 173 16.39 -24.58 -7.53
C LEU A 173 15.49 -25.74 -7.10
N ASN A 174 14.73 -25.53 -6.02
CA ASN A 174 13.73 -26.47 -5.51
C ASN A 174 12.81 -26.88 -6.65
N THR A 175 13.11 -28.04 -7.21
CA THR A 175 12.51 -28.61 -8.41
C THR A 175 11.39 -29.54 -7.96
N GLU A 176 10.30 -28.95 -7.50
CA GLU A 176 9.01 -29.65 -7.51
C GLU A 176 7.96 -28.70 -8.09
N SER A 177 7.80 -28.69 -9.41
CA SER A 177 6.55 -28.28 -10.03
C SER A 177 6.50 -28.71 -11.49
N SER A 178 5.84 -29.84 -11.70
CA SER A 178 5.23 -30.23 -12.97
C SER A 178 3.96 -29.43 -13.31
N ASN A 179 3.75 -28.24 -12.72
CA ASN A 179 2.43 -27.55 -12.74
C ASN A 179 2.37 -26.26 -13.55
N TYR A 180 3.43 -25.81 -14.24
CA TYR A 180 3.39 -24.52 -14.96
C TYR A 180 2.67 -24.56 -16.31
N GLU A 181 2.73 -25.67 -17.06
CA GLU A 181 1.92 -25.82 -18.30
C GLU A 181 0.42 -25.91 -18.00
N ALA A 182 0.05 -26.35 -16.79
CA ALA A 182 -1.33 -26.40 -16.30
C ALA A 182 -1.80 -25.03 -15.77
N LEU A 183 -0.91 -24.26 -15.12
CA LEU A 183 -1.15 -22.88 -14.67
C LEU A 183 -1.49 -21.95 -15.84
N CYS A 184 -0.83 -22.11 -16.99
CA CYS A 184 -1.10 -21.34 -18.21
C CYS A 184 -2.38 -21.78 -18.96
N ARG A 185 -2.96 -22.95 -18.63
CA ARG A 185 -4.15 -23.51 -19.30
C ARG A 185 -5.42 -23.45 -18.46
N GLY A 186 -5.35 -23.01 -17.20
CA GLY A 186 -6.51 -22.93 -16.31
C GLY A 186 -7.09 -24.30 -15.91
N GLU A 187 -6.34 -25.37 -16.11
CA GLU A 187 -6.72 -26.72 -15.71
C GLU A 187 -5.89 -27.08 -14.46
N VAL A 188 -6.54 -27.53 -13.37
CA VAL A 188 -6.02 -28.38 -12.26
C VAL A 188 -6.20 -27.85 -10.81
N ASP A 189 -6.74 -28.78 -10.01
CA ASP A 189 -7.12 -28.91 -8.59
C ASP A 189 -6.47 -28.00 -7.50
N GLU A 190 -7.33 -27.33 -6.71
CA GLU A 190 -7.04 -26.31 -5.68
C GLU A 190 -6.19 -26.78 -4.48
N ARG A 191 -5.82 -28.06 -4.37
CA ARG A 191 -5.28 -28.63 -3.12
C ARG A 191 -3.79 -28.95 -3.10
N ARG A 192 -3.04 -28.74 -4.19
CA ARG A 192 -1.64 -29.24 -4.33
C ARG A 192 -0.68 -28.37 -5.15
N ASN A 193 -0.78 -27.04 -5.11
CA ASN A 193 0.19 -26.18 -5.79
C ASN A 193 0.83 -25.17 -4.82
N PRO A 194 2.16 -24.98 -4.82
CA PRO A 194 2.73 -23.74 -4.33
C PRO A 194 2.30 -22.63 -5.29
N ASP A 195 1.40 -21.79 -4.80
CA ASP A 195 0.97 -20.52 -5.41
C ASP A 195 2.21 -19.69 -5.81
N ILE A 196 2.15 -18.95 -6.93
CA ILE A 196 3.22 -18.05 -7.38
C ILE A 196 3.62 -17.07 -6.27
N PHE A 197 2.67 -16.70 -5.41
CA PHE A 197 2.86 -15.86 -4.22
C PHE A 197 3.46 -16.61 -3.00
N THR A 198 3.67 -17.93 -3.07
CA THR A 198 4.21 -18.76 -1.98
C THR A 198 5.67 -19.21 -2.18
N LEU A 199 6.27 -18.88 -3.33
CA LEU A 199 7.69 -19.14 -3.60
C LEU A 199 8.62 -18.24 -2.75
N ASN A 200 8.11 -17.12 -2.25
CA ASN A 200 8.78 -16.30 -1.25
C ASN A 200 8.24 -16.67 0.14
N THR A 201 8.89 -17.62 0.81
CA THR A 201 8.40 -18.32 2.01
C THR A 201 8.38 -17.49 3.31
N GLY A 202 8.41 -16.16 3.20
CA GLY A 202 8.43 -15.27 4.34
C GLY A 202 7.20 -14.39 4.39
N SER A 203 5.98 -14.95 4.43
CA SER A 203 4.83 -14.08 4.66
C SER A 203 4.94 -13.51 6.06
N SER A 204 5.21 -12.20 6.11
CA SER A 204 5.31 -11.48 7.36
C SER A 204 3.96 -11.48 8.06
N ASN A 205 3.93 -11.53 9.40
CA ASN A 205 2.70 -11.34 10.17
C ASN A 205 1.95 -10.07 9.74
N TYR A 206 2.68 -9.05 9.28
CA TYR A 206 2.13 -7.84 8.69
C TYR A 206 1.20 -8.13 7.50
N GLU A 207 1.68 -8.85 6.46
CA GLU A 207 0.84 -9.12 5.29
C GLU A 207 -0.36 -10.00 5.64
N ALA A 208 -0.14 -11.00 6.50
CA ALA A 208 -1.21 -11.91 6.92
C ALA A 208 -2.32 -11.17 7.70
N LEU A 209 -1.96 -10.18 8.52
CA LEU A 209 -2.92 -9.27 9.16
C LEU A 209 -3.65 -8.39 8.16
N CYS A 210 -2.95 -7.86 7.14
CA CYS A 210 -3.59 -7.07 6.09
C CYS A 210 -4.61 -7.88 5.28
N ARG A 211 -4.36 -9.16 5.07
CA ARG A 211 -5.30 -10.10 4.42
C ARG A 211 -6.41 -10.60 5.34
N GLY A 212 -6.31 -10.38 6.66
CA GLY A 212 -7.23 -10.94 7.64
C GLY A 212 -7.08 -12.45 7.85
N GLU A 213 -5.92 -13.02 7.49
CA GLU A 213 -5.60 -14.44 7.70
C GLU A 213 -5.24 -14.75 9.16
N VAL A 214 -4.77 -13.75 9.89
CA VAL A 214 -4.42 -13.84 11.31
C VAL A 214 -5.44 -13.04 12.11
N ASP A 215 -6.21 -13.72 12.95
CA ASP A 215 -6.99 -13.08 14.01
C ASP A 215 -6.68 -13.78 15.33
N GLU A 216 -5.76 -13.22 16.10
CA GLU A 216 -5.48 -13.71 17.47
C GLU A 216 -6.65 -13.43 18.43
N ARG A 217 -7.72 -12.73 17.98
CA ARG A 217 -8.99 -12.70 18.70
C ARG A 217 -9.61 -14.10 18.63
N ILE A 218 -9.24 -14.97 19.58
CA ILE A 218 -9.93 -16.25 19.84
C ILE A 218 -11.44 -15.98 19.83
N SER A 219 -12.27 -16.89 19.32
CA SER A 219 -13.74 -16.78 19.30
C SER A 219 -14.40 -16.39 20.65
N LYS A 220 -13.69 -16.56 21.79
CA LYS A 220 -14.07 -16.03 23.10
C LYS A 220 -13.95 -14.50 23.24
N ARG A 221 -12.95 -13.87 22.61
CA ARG A 221 -12.68 -12.43 22.64
C ARG A 221 -13.63 -11.63 21.76
N GLN A 222 -14.01 -12.16 20.58
CA GLN A 222 -15.07 -11.55 19.76
C GLN A 222 -16.39 -11.39 20.55
N ARG A 223 -16.64 -12.29 21.53
CA ARG A 223 -17.78 -12.21 22.46
C ARG A 223 -17.53 -11.32 23.70
N ALA A 224 -16.30 -10.86 23.91
CA ALA A 224 -15.85 -10.09 25.07
C ALA A 224 -15.47 -8.63 24.75
N LEU A 225 -15.69 -8.17 23.51
CA LEU A 225 -15.56 -6.75 23.16
C LEU A 225 -16.44 -5.92 24.09
N SER A 226 -15.79 -5.04 24.86
CA SER A 226 -16.46 -4.23 25.88
C SER A 226 -16.58 -2.80 25.37
N CYS A 227 -17.76 -2.46 24.83
CA CYS A 227 -18.13 -1.08 24.54
C CYS A 227 -18.71 -0.40 25.79
N ARG A 228 -18.30 0.84 26.06
CA ARG A 228 -18.81 1.62 27.18
C ARG A 228 -18.87 3.11 26.87
N TYR A 229 -19.74 3.80 27.59
CA TYR A 229 -19.73 5.25 27.69
C TYR A 229 -18.73 5.66 28.78
N SER A 230 -17.63 6.29 28.37
CA SER A 230 -16.53 6.67 29.25
C SER A 230 -16.58 8.17 29.54
N THR A 231 -16.38 8.53 30.81
CA THR A 231 -16.30 9.93 31.24
C THR A 231 -14.87 10.48 31.22
N GLY A 232 -13.91 9.76 30.61
CA GLY A 232 -12.51 10.18 30.54
C GLY A 232 -11.87 10.38 31.91
N GLY A 233 -12.17 9.50 32.87
CA GLY A 233 -11.68 9.63 34.25
C GLY A 233 -12.38 10.73 35.08
N GLY A 234 -13.61 11.09 34.73
CA GLY A 234 -14.38 12.14 35.43
C GLY A 234 -14.20 13.54 34.84
N ASN A 235 -13.82 13.63 33.56
CA ASN A 235 -13.75 14.90 32.84
C ASN A 235 -15.12 15.61 32.88
N PRO A 236 -15.20 16.87 33.33
CA PRO A 236 -16.47 17.57 33.46
C PRO A 236 -17.27 17.70 32.15
N ARG A 237 -16.60 17.76 31.00
CA ARG A 237 -17.26 17.82 29.68
C ARG A 237 -17.88 16.48 29.31
N LEU A 238 -17.20 15.38 29.63
CA LEU A 238 -17.66 14.02 29.31
C LEU A 238 -18.64 13.45 30.35
N MET A 239 -18.86 14.12 31.49
CA MET A 239 -19.93 13.74 32.42
C MET A 239 -21.32 13.87 31.80
N TYR A 240 -21.52 14.87 30.93
CA TYR A 240 -22.81 15.13 30.25
C TYR A 240 -22.84 14.61 28.81
N ALA A 241 -21.68 14.39 28.21
CA ALA A 241 -21.55 13.80 26.88
C ALA A 241 -20.42 12.76 26.87
N PRO A 242 -20.64 11.56 27.47
CA PRO A 242 -19.61 10.53 27.55
C PRO A 242 -19.11 10.10 26.17
N VAL A 243 -17.81 9.84 26.07
CA VAL A 243 -17.21 9.32 24.83
C VAL A 243 -17.55 7.84 24.67
N LYS A 244 -17.82 7.42 23.44
CA LYS A 244 -18.05 6.01 23.09
C LYS A 244 -16.70 5.32 22.99
N GLU A 245 -16.38 4.47 23.96
CA GLU A 245 -15.10 3.77 24.07
C GLU A 245 -15.30 2.27 23.82
N GLU A 246 -14.46 1.68 22.97
CA GLU A 246 -14.40 0.25 22.68
C GLU A 246 -12.97 -0.24 22.90
N VAL A 247 -12.82 -1.36 23.63
CA VAL A 247 -11.51 -1.99 23.80
C VAL A 247 -11.29 -2.97 22.64
N GLU A 248 -10.42 -2.60 21.71
CA GLU A 248 -10.04 -3.42 20.55
C GLU A 248 -9.04 -4.51 20.96
N TRP A 249 -8.11 -4.17 21.87
CA TRP A 249 -7.11 -5.10 22.39
C TRP A 249 -6.78 -4.82 23.87
N ASP A 250 -6.46 -5.87 24.64
CA ASP A 250 -6.22 -5.76 26.09
C ASP A 250 -4.75 -5.44 26.36
N GLU A 251 -3.83 -6.19 25.77
CA GLU A 251 -2.38 -6.08 26.01
C GLU A 251 -1.59 -6.29 24.70
N PRO A 252 -0.99 -5.23 24.13
CA PRO A 252 -1.04 -3.85 24.60
C PRO A 252 -2.46 -3.26 24.50
N ARG A 253 -2.83 -2.39 25.43
CA ARG A 253 -4.19 -1.85 25.45
C ARG A 253 -4.43 -0.94 24.24
N ILE A 254 -5.30 -1.38 23.33
CA ILE A 254 -5.73 -0.63 22.14
C ILE A 254 -7.21 -0.27 22.30
N ILE A 255 -7.51 1.01 22.22
CA ILE A 255 -8.82 1.58 22.47
C ILE A 255 -9.30 2.30 21.22
N ARG A 256 -10.54 2.06 20.80
CA ARG A 256 -11.23 2.88 19.81
C ARG A 256 -12.20 3.83 20.49
N TYR A 257 -12.09 5.10 20.15
CA TYR A 257 -13.09 6.11 20.46
C TYR A 257 -13.95 6.35 19.22
N HIS A 258 -15.25 6.09 19.31
CA HIS A 258 -16.19 6.32 18.21
C HIS A 258 -16.71 7.76 18.22
N ASP A 259 -16.96 8.30 17.01
CA ASP A 259 -17.58 9.61 16.79
C ASP A 259 -16.85 10.78 17.47
N ILE A 260 -15.53 10.70 17.62
CA ILE A 260 -14.71 11.73 18.27
C ILE A 260 -14.49 12.94 17.37
N ILE A 261 -14.39 12.73 16.05
CA ILE A 261 -14.34 13.81 15.05
C ILE A 261 -15.60 13.75 14.20
N SER A 262 -16.30 14.88 14.10
CA SER A 262 -17.51 14.99 13.29
C SER A 262 -17.20 15.11 11.80
N ASP A 263 -18.16 14.74 10.96
CA ASP A 263 -18.07 14.90 9.50
C ASP A 263 -17.69 16.32 9.06
N ARG A 264 -18.20 17.34 9.77
CA ARG A 264 -17.86 18.74 9.49
C ARG A 264 -16.40 19.05 9.77
N GLU A 265 -15.88 18.59 10.92
CA GLU A 265 -14.47 18.77 11.27
C GLU A 265 -13.59 18.04 10.26
N ILE A 266 -13.93 16.80 9.92
CA ILE A 266 -13.23 16.00 8.90
C ILE A 266 -13.09 16.77 7.59
N GLU A 267 -14.17 17.33 7.06
CA GLU A 267 -14.09 18.05 5.78
C GLU A 267 -13.27 19.34 5.86
N ILE A 268 -13.29 20.04 7.01
CA ILE A 268 -12.42 21.21 7.22
C ILE A 268 -10.95 20.78 7.25
N LEU A 269 -10.60 19.75 8.02
CA LEU A 269 -9.23 19.22 8.11
C LEU A 269 -8.73 18.77 6.74
N LYS A 270 -9.57 18.06 5.96
CA LYS A 270 -9.26 17.68 4.57
C LYS A 270 -9.04 18.91 3.70
N ASN A 271 -9.92 19.91 3.75
CA ASN A 271 -9.82 21.10 2.89
C ASN A 271 -8.57 21.93 3.16
N ILE A 272 -8.16 22.08 4.42
CA ILE A 272 -6.93 22.79 4.78
C ILE A 272 -5.69 22.02 4.27
N SER A 273 -5.75 20.68 4.28
CA SER A 273 -4.61 19.82 3.95
C SER A 273 -4.47 19.52 2.45
N ARG A 274 -5.58 19.49 1.69
CA ARG A 274 -5.60 19.18 0.23
C ARG A 274 -4.58 19.93 -0.64
N PRO A 275 -4.32 21.24 -0.45
CA PRO A 275 -3.37 21.98 -1.29
C PRO A 275 -1.91 21.53 -1.11
N GLN A 276 -1.60 20.77 -0.06
CA GLN A 276 -0.23 20.42 0.34
C GLN A 276 0.01 18.90 0.42
N VAL A 277 -0.97 18.10 0.03
CA VAL A 277 -0.88 16.63 0.05
C VAL A 277 -0.99 16.14 -1.39
N ASN A 278 0.16 16.00 -2.08
CA ASN A 278 0.24 15.35 -3.39
C ASN A 278 -0.01 13.84 -3.26
N ILE A 279 -0.60 13.26 -4.31
CA ILE A 279 -1.27 11.94 -4.29
C ILE A 279 -0.29 10.75 -4.13
N GLU A 280 1.00 10.94 -4.40
CA GLU A 280 1.94 9.82 -4.58
C GLU A 280 3.04 9.72 -3.53
N ARG A 281 3.33 10.81 -2.82
CA ARG A 281 4.21 10.78 -1.66
C ARG A 281 3.33 10.82 -0.44
N THR A 282 3.64 10.06 0.61
CA THR A 282 2.99 10.13 1.92
C THR A 282 3.22 11.53 2.53
N GLN A 283 2.61 12.55 1.95
CA GLN A 283 2.80 13.94 2.30
C GLN A 283 1.86 14.29 3.43
N THR A 284 2.41 15.10 4.28
CA THR A 284 2.08 15.17 5.67
C THR A 284 1.88 16.65 5.94
N HIS A 285 0.64 17.06 6.21
CA HIS A 285 0.34 18.45 6.52
C HIS A 285 0.19 18.63 8.02
N THR A 286 1.04 19.49 8.57
CA THR A 286 0.92 19.94 9.95
C THR A 286 -0.01 21.15 10.00
N LEU A 287 -1.16 21.00 10.67
CA LEU A 287 -2.22 22.02 10.69
C LEU A 287 -1.85 23.30 11.46
N GLY A 288 -0.80 23.26 12.28
CA GLY A 288 -0.40 24.39 13.12
C GLY A 288 -1.50 24.82 14.10
N ASN A 289 -1.39 26.02 14.69
CA ASN A 289 -2.34 26.51 15.71
C ASN A 289 -3.72 26.93 15.14
N SER A 290 -4.36 26.08 14.33
CA SER A 290 -5.72 26.30 13.83
C SER A 290 -6.76 26.09 14.96
N PRO A 291 -7.90 26.81 14.93
CA PRO A 291 -9.01 26.56 15.85
C PRO A 291 -9.52 25.11 15.81
N GLU A 292 -9.49 24.50 14.64
CA GLU A 292 -9.90 23.11 14.42
C GLU A 292 -8.95 22.13 15.10
N GLU A 293 -7.63 22.31 14.95
CA GLU A 293 -6.64 21.51 15.67
C GLU A 293 -6.83 21.64 17.18
N ALA A 294 -7.02 22.86 17.70
CA ALA A 294 -7.20 23.08 19.13
C ALA A 294 -8.45 22.34 19.66
N ARG A 295 -9.55 22.34 18.90
CA ARG A 295 -10.78 21.61 19.26
C ARG A 295 -10.57 20.10 19.25
N VAL A 296 -9.92 19.56 18.22
CA VAL A 296 -9.62 18.12 18.14
C VAL A 296 -8.68 17.71 19.27
N SER A 297 -7.62 18.47 19.51
CA SER A 297 -6.67 18.23 20.61
C SER A 297 -7.35 18.23 21.98
N GLN A 298 -8.29 19.16 22.20
CA GLN A 298 -9.06 19.19 23.44
C GLN A 298 -9.96 17.96 23.61
N LYS A 299 -10.60 17.46 22.56
CA LYS A 299 -11.39 16.23 22.61
C LYS A 299 -10.54 15.01 22.92
N ILE A 300 -9.34 14.93 22.33
CA ILE A 300 -8.37 13.86 22.63
C ILE A 300 -7.95 13.93 24.10
N ALA A 301 -7.67 15.14 24.61
CA ALA A 301 -7.33 15.34 26.02
C ALA A 301 -8.47 14.90 26.95
N ASP A 302 -9.71 15.24 26.59
CA ASP A 302 -10.88 14.89 27.37
C ASP A 302 -11.12 13.37 27.38
N ALA A 303 -10.95 12.70 26.23
CA ALA A 303 -11.18 11.25 26.09
C ALA A 303 -10.08 10.39 26.75
N THR A 304 -8.82 10.79 26.60
CA THR A 304 -7.65 10.03 27.09
C THR A 304 -7.27 10.39 28.52
N GLY A 305 -7.65 11.58 28.99
CA GLY A 305 -7.19 12.15 30.26
C GLY A 305 -5.76 12.72 30.21
N LEU A 306 -5.08 12.67 29.06
CA LEU A 306 -3.68 13.12 28.91
C LEU A 306 -3.57 14.62 28.64
N SER A 307 -2.43 15.22 29.01
CA SER A 307 -2.09 16.60 28.68
C SER A 307 -1.70 16.72 27.20
N MET A 308 -2.05 17.84 26.58
CA MET A 308 -1.67 18.16 25.19
C MET A 308 -0.60 19.25 25.12
N GLU A 309 -0.08 19.71 26.26
CA GLU A 309 0.86 20.84 26.33
C GLU A 309 2.15 20.60 25.54
N THR A 310 2.68 19.38 25.62
CA THR A 310 3.89 18.92 24.92
C THR A 310 3.56 18.10 23.68
N ALA A 311 2.28 17.90 23.36
CA ALA A 311 1.87 17.08 22.23
C ALA A 311 2.26 17.76 20.91
N GLU A 312 2.68 16.95 19.94
CA GLU A 312 2.98 17.42 18.60
C GLU A 312 1.73 17.95 17.92
N THR A 313 1.91 18.78 16.91
CA THR A 313 0.83 19.32 16.10
C THR A 313 0.09 18.23 15.33
N LEU A 314 -1.21 18.46 15.07
CA LEU A 314 -2.05 17.48 14.37
C LEU A 314 -1.59 17.32 12.92
N LEU A 315 -1.39 16.07 12.54
CA LEU A 315 -0.76 15.71 11.29
C LEU A 315 -1.74 15.03 10.35
N VAL A 316 -2.20 15.71 9.31
CA VAL A 316 -3.14 15.13 8.35
C VAL A 316 -2.39 14.47 7.20
N GLN A 317 -2.75 13.21 6.94
CA GLN A 317 -2.20 12.38 5.89
C GLN A 317 -3.33 11.82 5.03
N ASN A 318 -3.05 11.71 3.74
CA ASN A 318 -3.86 10.96 2.80
C ASN A 318 -3.00 9.81 2.30
N TYR A 319 -3.29 8.60 2.75
CA TYR A 319 -2.75 7.42 2.09
C TYR A 319 -3.51 7.26 0.78
N GLY A 320 -2.86 7.68 -0.30
CA GLY A 320 -3.23 7.28 -1.64
C GLY A 320 -3.16 5.75 -1.79
N ILE A 321 -3.44 5.30 -3.00
CA ILE A 321 -3.32 3.88 -3.34
C ILE A 321 -1.90 3.39 -3.04
N GLY A 322 -1.79 2.27 -2.32
CA GLY A 322 -0.48 1.73 -1.93
C GLY A 322 0.12 2.34 -0.66
N GLY A 323 -0.29 3.54 -0.21
CA GLY A 323 0.37 4.24 0.90
C GLY A 323 0.46 3.43 2.20
N ALA A 324 1.65 3.41 2.81
CA ALA A 324 1.93 2.84 4.12
C ALA A 324 2.71 3.87 4.97
N PHE A 325 2.63 3.79 6.29
CA PHE A 325 3.28 4.75 7.20
C PHE A 325 3.60 4.14 8.55
N GLU A 326 4.67 4.67 9.14
CA GLU A 326 5.25 4.26 10.41
C GLU A 326 4.66 5.05 11.61
N GLN A 327 5.14 4.80 12.83
CA GLN A 327 4.39 4.76 14.10
C GLN A 327 3.66 6.04 14.62
N HIS A 328 2.35 6.00 15.01
CA HIS A 328 1.53 7.15 15.51
C HIS A 328 0.10 6.84 16.02
N ILE A 329 -0.58 7.75 16.75
CA ILE A 329 -2.05 7.68 17.03
C ILE A 329 -2.85 8.01 15.76
N ASP A 330 -3.76 7.14 15.34
CA ASP A 330 -4.59 7.29 14.13
C ASP A 330 -5.98 7.89 14.43
N ALA A 331 -6.31 9.08 13.90
CA ALA A 331 -7.70 9.52 13.76
C ALA A 331 -8.21 9.24 12.34
N LEU A 332 -9.23 8.39 12.22
CA LEU A 332 -9.68 7.81 10.95
C LEU A 332 -10.78 8.69 10.34
N MET A 333 -10.44 9.40 9.25
CA MET A 333 -11.29 10.43 8.63
C MET A 333 -12.03 9.95 7.37
N SER A 334 -11.88 8.69 7.01
CA SER A 334 -12.64 8.04 5.94
C SER A 334 -12.90 6.57 6.28
N ASP A 335 -14.01 6.06 5.77
CA ASP A 335 -14.20 4.62 5.64
C ASP A 335 -13.37 4.15 4.45
N VAL A 336 -12.68 3.03 4.61
CA VAL A 336 -11.96 2.37 3.52
C VAL A 336 -12.75 1.14 3.13
N GLU A 337 -13.01 0.97 1.84
CA GLU A 337 -13.86 -0.10 1.34
C GLU A 337 -13.14 -1.45 1.46
N ILE A 338 -11.86 -1.52 1.04
CA ILE A 338 -11.01 -2.70 1.20
C ILE A 338 -9.57 -2.29 1.51
N GLY A 339 -8.97 -2.95 2.51
CA GLY A 339 -7.62 -2.65 2.99
C GLY A 339 -7.56 -1.47 3.97
N GLY A 340 -6.39 -0.85 4.13
CA GLY A 340 -6.26 0.36 4.96
C GLY A 340 -6.29 0.14 6.48
N ALA A 341 -6.30 -1.10 6.97
CA ALA A 341 -6.23 -1.40 8.41
C ALA A 341 -4.94 -0.85 9.06
N THR A 342 -5.02 -0.45 10.33
CA THR A 342 -3.83 -0.28 11.18
C THR A 342 -3.56 -1.63 11.85
N VAL A 343 -2.40 -2.22 11.58
CA VAL A 343 -2.03 -3.56 12.06
C VAL A 343 -0.87 -3.49 13.04
N PHE A 344 -0.87 -4.38 14.03
CA PHE A 344 0.16 -4.54 15.06
C PHE A 344 0.81 -5.93 14.90
N PRO A 345 1.85 -6.09 14.06
CA PRO A 345 2.35 -7.40 13.66
C PRO A 345 2.82 -8.31 14.81
N LYS A 346 3.38 -7.71 15.87
CA LYS A 346 3.82 -8.44 17.07
C LYS A 346 2.67 -8.91 17.96
N SER A 347 1.56 -8.18 17.96
CA SER A 347 0.38 -8.50 18.78
C SER A 347 -0.70 -9.25 18.00
N GLY A 348 -0.53 -9.46 16.69
CA GLY A 348 -1.51 -10.14 15.86
C GLY A 348 -2.85 -9.39 15.74
N VAL A 349 -2.85 -8.06 15.86
CA VAL A 349 -4.07 -7.25 15.86
C VAL A 349 -4.21 -6.46 14.56
N ALA A 350 -5.39 -6.52 13.95
CA ALA A 350 -5.79 -5.60 12.89
C ALA A 350 -6.97 -4.73 13.36
N VAL A 351 -6.87 -3.43 13.11
CA VAL A 351 -7.88 -2.43 13.46
C VAL A 351 -8.36 -1.75 12.19
N GLN A 352 -9.60 -2.04 11.79
CA GLN A 352 -10.16 -1.51 10.55
C GLN A 352 -10.45 0.00 10.66
N PRO A 353 -10.25 0.77 9.57
CA PRO A 353 -10.56 2.18 9.55
C PRO A 353 -12.08 2.38 9.64
N LYS A 354 -12.53 3.32 10.48
CA LYS A 354 -13.93 3.70 10.63
C LYS A 354 -14.00 5.21 10.74
N LYS A 355 -14.71 5.85 9.82
CA LYS A 355 -14.82 7.31 9.76
C LYS A 355 -15.30 7.89 11.08
N GLY A 356 -14.65 8.98 11.51
CA GLY A 356 -14.99 9.71 12.73
C GLY A 356 -14.52 9.04 14.01
N SER A 357 -13.92 7.84 13.93
CA SER A 357 -13.28 7.18 15.08
C SER A 357 -11.81 7.56 15.22
N ALA A 358 -11.25 7.36 16.41
CA ALA A 358 -9.81 7.39 16.65
C ALA A 358 -9.38 6.12 17.37
N VAL A 359 -8.17 5.64 17.08
CA VAL A 359 -7.56 4.49 17.74
C VAL A 359 -6.40 4.99 18.59
N PHE A 360 -6.34 4.55 19.84
CA PHE A 360 -5.40 5.02 20.85
C PHE A 360 -4.73 3.85 21.56
N TRP A 361 -3.42 3.96 21.77
CA TRP A 361 -2.61 3.04 22.56
C TRP A 361 -1.40 3.79 23.13
N TYR A 362 -0.65 3.13 24.01
CA TYR A 362 0.58 3.67 24.60
C TYR A 362 1.82 3.02 23.99
N ASN A 363 2.68 3.82 23.37
CA ASN A 363 3.96 3.33 22.82
C ASN A 363 4.99 2.99 23.90
N LEU A 364 4.78 3.48 25.13
CA LEU A 364 5.67 3.27 26.27
C LEU A 364 4.97 2.45 27.35
N LEU A 365 5.71 1.55 27.98
CA LEU A 365 5.34 0.93 29.25
C LEU A 365 5.24 1.99 30.35
N ARG A 366 4.73 1.63 31.54
CA ARG A 366 4.63 2.58 32.65
C ARG A 366 5.98 3.02 33.21
N ASN A 367 7.03 2.24 33.02
CA ASN A 367 8.39 2.59 33.43
C ASN A 367 9.10 3.53 32.42
N GLY A 368 8.45 3.91 31.32
CA GLY A 368 8.98 4.77 30.27
C GLY A 368 9.72 4.03 29.15
N GLU A 369 9.88 2.70 29.23
CA GLU A 369 10.52 1.91 28.17
C GLU A 369 9.59 1.68 26.98
N VAL A 370 10.17 1.45 25.80
CA VAL A 370 9.42 1.21 24.56
C VAL A 370 8.66 -0.11 24.66
N ASN A 371 7.34 -0.06 24.40
CA ASN A 371 6.52 -1.25 24.29
C ASN A 371 6.58 -1.80 22.86
N TRP A 372 7.48 -2.75 22.63
CA TRP A 372 7.66 -3.37 21.31
C TRP A 372 6.40 -4.06 20.75
N ASN A 373 5.45 -4.46 21.59
CA ASN A 373 4.19 -5.06 21.12
C ASN A 373 3.28 -4.05 20.43
N THR A 374 3.55 -2.75 20.58
CA THR A 374 2.83 -1.67 19.91
C THR A 374 3.44 -1.25 18.58
N GLU A 375 4.45 -1.97 18.09
CA GLU A 375 4.92 -1.82 16.71
C GLU A 375 3.75 -2.05 15.74
N HIS A 376 3.53 -1.09 14.85
CA HIS A 376 2.37 -1.08 13.96
C HIS A 376 2.69 -0.44 12.61
N ALA A 377 1.83 -0.73 11.65
CA ALA A 377 1.91 -0.22 10.29
C ALA A 377 0.51 -0.08 9.67
N GLY A 378 0.39 0.79 8.66
CA GLY A 378 -0.79 0.86 7.82
C GLY A 378 -0.75 -0.21 6.71
N CYS A 379 -1.82 -0.97 6.55
CA CYS A 379 -2.05 -1.79 5.35
C CYS A 379 -2.39 -0.89 4.16
N PRO A 380 -1.91 -1.20 2.95
CA PRO A 380 -2.26 -0.44 1.77
C PRO A 380 -3.75 -0.44 1.49
N VAL A 381 -4.25 0.68 0.99
CA VAL A 381 -5.63 0.81 0.55
C VAL A 381 -5.80 0.10 -0.78
N LEU A 382 -6.59 -0.98 -0.81
CA LEU A 382 -6.91 -1.69 -2.04
C LEU A 382 -8.04 -0.97 -2.81
N MET A 383 -9.03 -0.45 -2.08
CA MET A 383 -10.17 0.24 -2.67
C MET A 383 -10.64 1.40 -1.78
N GLY A 384 -10.84 2.56 -2.39
CA GLY A 384 -11.24 3.79 -1.71
C GLY A 384 -10.07 4.74 -1.47
N ASN A 385 -10.15 5.51 -0.40
CA ASN A 385 -9.11 6.47 -0.01
C ASN A 385 -9.07 6.58 1.52
N LYS A 386 -7.87 6.55 2.11
CA LYS A 386 -7.68 6.63 3.57
C LYS A 386 -7.11 7.99 3.97
N TRP A 387 -7.95 8.80 4.62
CA TRP A 387 -7.52 10.01 5.30
C TRP A 387 -7.34 9.72 6.79
N VAL A 388 -6.20 10.12 7.34
CA VAL A 388 -5.91 10.00 8.76
C VAL A 388 -5.37 11.32 9.31
N ALA A 389 -5.69 11.64 10.57
CA ALA A 389 -5.01 12.69 11.31
C ALA A 389 -4.28 12.11 12.52
N ASN A 390 -2.98 12.37 12.63
CA ASN A 390 -2.13 11.79 13.66
C ASN A 390 -1.80 12.80 14.74
N LYS A 391 -1.86 12.38 16.00
CA LYS A 391 -1.54 13.23 17.15
C LYS A 391 -0.59 12.49 18.09
N TRP A 392 0.67 12.89 18.16
CA TRP A 392 1.61 12.32 19.12
C TRP A 392 1.56 13.07 20.44
N ILE A 393 1.43 12.31 21.54
CA ILE A 393 1.40 12.84 22.90
C ILE A 393 2.68 12.37 23.58
N HIS A 394 3.47 13.31 24.09
CA HIS A 394 4.74 12.99 24.75
C HIS A 394 4.53 12.57 26.20
N GLU A 395 5.49 11.80 26.72
CA GLU A 395 5.54 11.42 28.14
C GLU A 395 5.76 12.62 29.07
N LEU A 396 6.57 13.58 28.63
CA LEU A 396 6.79 14.84 29.33
C LEU A 396 5.46 15.59 29.50
N GLY A 397 5.17 16.07 30.73
CA GLY A 397 3.92 16.75 31.05
C GLY A 397 2.78 15.82 31.47
N GLN A 398 3.04 14.51 31.59
CA GLN A 398 2.07 13.50 32.05
C GLN A 398 2.33 13.01 33.48
N GLU A 399 3.31 13.57 34.19
CA GLU A 399 3.85 13.03 35.46
C GLU A 399 2.77 12.79 36.52
N PHE A 400 1.75 13.67 36.56
CA PHE A 400 0.64 13.57 37.50
C PHE A 400 -0.60 12.86 36.94
N ARG A 401 -0.67 12.65 35.64
CA ARG A 401 -1.82 12.05 34.93
C ARG A 401 -1.59 10.57 34.63
N ARG A 402 -0.33 10.20 34.38
CA ARG A 402 0.14 8.84 34.12
C ARG A 402 1.41 8.59 34.94
N PRO A 403 1.27 8.32 36.26
CA PRO A 403 2.42 8.08 37.11
C PRO A 403 3.21 6.85 36.65
N CYS A 404 4.54 6.97 36.64
CA CYS A 404 5.41 5.87 36.25
C CYS A 404 5.32 4.71 37.25
N SER A 405 5.43 3.47 36.74
CA SER A 405 5.65 2.30 37.61
C SER A 405 7.14 1.98 37.70
N LEU A 406 7.55 1.38 38.82
CA LEU A 406 8.89 0.81 38.99
C LEU A 406 8.98 -0.62 38.43
N SER A 407 7.86 -1.21 38.01
CA SER A 407 7.77 -2.54 37.43
C SER A 407 7.78 -2.47 35.90
N GLU A 408 8.49 -3.40 35.27
CA GLU A 408 8.41 -3.66 33.81
C GLU A 408 7.08 -4.34 33.41
N TRP A 409 6.34 -4.91 34.38
CA TRP A 409 5.21 -5.81 34.15
C TRP A 409 3.84 -5.23 34.54
N GLU A 410 3.77 -3.94 34.88
CA GLU A 410 2.55 -3.18 35.26
C GLU A 410 2.29 -2.00 34.31
#